data_AF-A0A855Y632-F1
#
_entry.id   AF-A0A855Y632-F1
#
_cell.length_a   1.000
_cell.length_b   1.000
_cell.length_c   1.000
_cell.angle_alpha   90.00
_cell.angle_beta   90.00
_cell.angle_gamma   90.00
#
_symmetry.space_group_name_H-M   'P 1'
#
loop_
_entity.id
_entity.type
_entity.pdbx_description
1 polymer ?
#
loop_
_entity_poly.entity_id
_entity_poly.type
_entity_poly.pdbx_seq_one_letter_code
_entity_poly.pdbx_strand_id
1 'polypeptide(L)' 'MICRDQLLKSIQAVHLAVLSYANCICEEIDEKEREMLFRSGLVLSNQLAELRKVYIKQYKVDPITGFQPLTLSCTCQNK' A
#
# COMPACT_ATOMS: atom_id res chain seq x y z
N MET A 1 -8.79 -19.97 -7.45
CA MET A 1 -8.10 -19.66 -6.16
C MET A 1 -6.95 -18.71 -6.49
N ILE A 2 -6.89 -17.51 -5.91
CA ILE A 2 -5.81 -16.57 -6.19
C ILE A 2 -4.55 -17.08 -5.48
N CYS A 3 -3.42 -17.16 -6.18
CA CYS A 3 -2.14 -17.54 -5.57
C CYS A 3 -1.68 -16.41 -4.63
N ARG A 4 -1.49 -16.73 -3.34
CA ARG A 4 -1.07 -15.77 -2.30
C ARG A 4 0.15 -14.97 -2.73
N ASP A 5 1.17 -15.66 -3.23
CA ASP A 5 2.45 -15.07 -3.62
C ASP A 5 2.31 -14.16 -4.84
N GLN A 6 1.45 -14.54 -5.79
CA GLN A 6 1.20 -13.72 -6.97
C GLN A 6 0.47 -12.44 -6.59
N LEU A 7 -0.52 -12.52 -5.70
CA LEU A 7 -1.22 -11.34 -5.20
C LEU A 7 -0.27 -10.43 -4.40
N LEU A 8 0.59 -11.00 -3.56
CA LEU A 8 1.59 -10.24 -2.81
C LEU A 8 2.57 -9.52 -3.74
N LYS A 9 3.10 -10.20 -4.76
CA LYS A 9 4.00 -9.61 -5.76
C LYS A 9 3.32 -8.48 -6.52
N SER A 10 2.06 -8.64 -6.93
CA SER A 10 1.30 -7.57 -7.56
C SER A 10 1.14 -6.35 -6.65
N ILE A 11 0.83 -6.55 -5.37
CA ILE A 11 0.72 -5.47 -4.38
C ILE A 11 2.04 -4.73 -4.23
N GLN A 12 3.16 -5.46 -4.09
CA GLN A 12 4.49 -4.87 -3.96
C GLN A 12 4.88 -4.05 -5.19
N ALA A 13 4.61 -4.57 -6.40
CA ALA A 13 4.90 -3.87 -7.65
C ALA A 13 4.11 -2.55 -7.76
N VAL A 14 2.80 -2.57 -7.46
CA VAL A 14 1.97 -1.36 -7.52
C VAL A 14 2.39 -0.37 -6.42
N HIS A 15 2.72 -0.84 -5.22
CA HIS A 15 3.19 0.02 -4.13
C HIS A 15 4.49 0.75 -4.51
N LEU A 16 5.46 0.05 -5.09
CA LEU A 16 6.71 0.65 -5.58
C LEU A 16 6.47 1.67 -6.70
N ALA A 17 5.53 1.40 -7.60
CA ALA A 17 5.16 2.35 -8.64
C ALA A 17 4.57 3.63 -8.04
N VAL A 18 3.62 3.53 -7.10
CA VAL A 18 3.03 4.70 -6.40
C VAL A 18 4.10 5.55 -5.71
N LEU A 19 5.06 4.91 -5.01
CA LEU A 19 6.17 5.63 -4.37
C LEU A 19 7.05 6.35 -5.40
N SER A 20 7.30 5.72 -6.55
CA SER A 20 8.10 6.34 -7.63
C SER A 20 7.41 7.58 -8.19
N TYR A 21 6.09 7.52 -8.44
CA TYR A 21 5.32 8.68 -8.88
C TYR A 21 5.32 9.81 -7.84
N ALA A 22 5.14 9.48 -6.56
CA ALA A 22 5.17 10.47 -5.49
C ALA A 22 6.51 11.21 -5.42
N ASN A 23 7.63 10.51 -5.66
CA ASN A 23 8.95 11.12 -5.70
C ASN A 23 9.14 12.05 -6.92
N CYS A 24 8.66 11.65 -8.09
CA CYS A 24 8.79 12.47 -9.31
C CYS A 24 7.96 13.77 -9.28
N ILE A 25 6.83 13.79 -8.57
CA ILE A 25 5.99 15.00 -8.44
C ILE A 25 6.71 16.13 -7.68
N CYS A 26 7.75 15.79 -6.90
CA CYS A 26 8.55 16.75 -6.15
C CYS A 26 9.71 17.37 -6.96
N GLU A 27 9.94 16.93 -8.20
CA GLU A 27 10.97 17.49 -9.08
C GLU A 27 10.46 18.72 -9.83
N GLU A 28 11.37 19.57 -10.33
CA GLU A 28 11.02 20.72 -11.18
C GLU A 28 10.59 20.22 -12.58
N ILE A 29 9.33 19.82 -12.70
CA ILE A 29 8.70 19.36 -13.94
C ILE A 29 7.60 20.33 -14.39
N ASP A 30 7.30 20.31 -15.69
CA ASP A 30 6.17 21.05 -16.26
C ASP A 30 4.85 20.69 -15.55
N GLU A 31 3.97 21.68 -15.39
CA GLU A 31 2.68 21.52 -14.74
C GLU A 31 1.79 20.48 -15.44
N LYS A 32 1.84 20.40 -16.77
CA LYS A 32 1.05 19.42 -17.52
C LYS A 32 1.59 18.01 -17.33
N GLU A 33 2.92 17.83 -17.34
CA GLU A 33 3.55 16.56 -16.98
C GLU A 33 3.22 16.15 -15.53
N ARG A 34 3.28 17.09 -14.58
CA ARG A 34 2.92 16.86 -13.19
C ARG A 34 1.48 16.38 -13.02
N GLU A 35 0.52 17.02 -13.69
CA GLU A 35 -0.89 16.60 -13.67
C GLU A 35 -1.07 15.19 -14.27
N MET A 36 -0.34 14.86 -15.34
CA MET A 36 -0.35 13.51 -15.91
C MET A 36 0.18 12.47 -14.90
N LEU A 37 1.33 12.74 -14.28
CA LEU A 37 1.93 11.88 -13.26
C LEU A 37 0.99 11.70 -12.06
N PHE A 38 0.32 12.78 -11.62
CA PHE A 38 -0.64 12.73 -10.52
C PHE A 38 -1.84 11.84 -10.85
N ARG A 39 -2.43 11.97 -12.04
CA ARG A 39 -3.54 11.11 -12.48
C ARG A 39 -3.15 9.64 -12.54
N SER A 40 -1.98 9.34 -13.10
CA SER A 40 -1.46 7.97 -13.14
C SER A 40 -1.21 7.41 -11.74
N GLY A 41 -0.58 8.20 -10.86
CA GLY A 41 -0.35 7.83 -9.46
C GLY A 41 -1.65 7.59 -8.68
N LEU A 42 -2.70 8.38 -8.94
CA LEU A 42 -4.02 8.21 -8.32
C LEU A 42 -4.67 6.88 -8.74
N VAL A 43 -4.62 6.53 -10.02
CA VAL A 43 -5.15 5.25 -10.53
C VAL A 43 -4.43 4.07 -9.88
N LEU A 44 -3.10 4.12 -9.81
CA LEU A 44 -2.30 3.08 -9.16
C LEU A 44 -2.59 2.97 -7.66
N SER A 45 -2.80 4.10 -6.98
CA SER A 45 -3.15 4.14 -5.56
C SER A 45 -4.50 3.46 -5.29
N ASN A 46 -5.49 3.68 -6.16
CA ASN A 46 -6.79 3.01 -6.07
C ASN A 46 -6.67 1.50 -6.33
N GLN A 47 -5.88 1.08 -7.32
CA GLN A 47 -5.61 -0.34 -7.58
C GLN A 47 -4.91 -1.01 -6.39
N LEU A 48 -3.94 -0.33 -5.77
CA LEU A 48 -3.27 -0.81 -4.57
C LEU A 48 -4.25 -1.03 -3.43
N ALA A 49 -5.17 -0.09 -3.20
CA ALA A 49 -6.18 -0.18 -2.15
C ALA A 49 -7.08 -1.41 -2.31
N GLU A 50 -7.56 -1.68 -3.53
CA GLU A 50 -8.40 -2.85 -3.81
C GLU A 50 -7.64 -4.17 -3.67
N LEU A 51 -6.41 -4.27 -4.18
CA LEU A 51 -5.58 -5.47 -4.02
C LEU A 51 -5.26 -5.73 -2.54
N ARG A 52 -4.91 -4.67 -1.79
CA ARG A 52 -4.63 -4.73 -0.35
C ARG A 52 -5.86 -5.21 0.43
N LYS A 53 -7.05 -4.71 0.09
CA LYS A 53 -8.33 -5.15 0.68
C LYS A 53 -8.61 -6.64 0.45
N VAL A 54 -8.35 -7.15 -0.76
CA VAL A 54 -8.49 -8.58 -1.06
C VAL A 54 -7.51 -9.41 -0.22
N TYR A 55 -6.24 -9.00 -0.13
CA TYR A 55 -5.22 -9.71 0.63
C TYR A 55 -5.55 -9.73 2.13
N ILE A 56 -5.92 -8.58 2.72
CA ILE A 56 -6.31 -8.49 4.15
C ILE A 56 -7.54 -9.36 4.42
N LYS A 57 -8.54 -9.33 3.55
CA LYS A 57 -9.76 -10.13 3.73
C LYS A 57 -9.44 -11.63 3.82
N GLN A 58 -8.53 -12.11 2.97
CA GLN A 58 -8.17 -13.53 2.87
C GLN A 58 -7.15 -13.97 3.93
N TYR A 59 -6.10 -13.18 4.18
CA TYR A 59 -4.95 -13.59 4.99
C TYR A 59 -4.88 -12.92 6.36
N LYS A 60 -5.80 -12.01 6.67
CA LYS A 60 -5.91 -11.29 7.96
C LYS A 60 -4.65 -10.52 8.37
N VAL A 61 -3.83 -10.16 7.38
CA VAL A 61 -2.61 -9.39 7.57
C VAL A 61 -2.52 -8.33 6.49
N ASP A 62 -2.00 -7.18 6.86
CA ASP A 62 -1.69 -6.13 5.91
C ASP A 62 -0.36 -6.43 5.21
N PRO A 63 -0.33 -6.55 3.88
CA PRO A 63 0.90 -6.90 3.15
C PRO A 63 1.92 -5.76 3.11
N ILE A 64 1.53 -4.51 3.43
CA ILE A 64 2.43 -3.35 3.45
C ILE A 64 2.95 -3.09 4.86
N THR A 65 2.05 -3.07 5.85
CA THR A 65 2.41 -2.75 7.24
C THR A 65 2.73 -3.98 8.10
N GLY A 66 2.51 -5.18 7.58
CA GLY A 66 2.67 -6.43 8.34
C GLY A 66 1.56 -6.63 9.38
N PHE A 67 1.83 -7.49 10.38
CA PHE A 67 0.97 -7.63 11.54
C PHE A 67 1.11 -6.38 12.41
N GLN A 68 0.00 -5.70 12.69
CA GLN A 68 0.02 -4.67 13.73
C GLN A 68 0.32 -5.34 15.07
N PRO A 69 1.27 -4.81 15.87
CA PRO A 69 1.49 -5.32 17.21
C PRO A 69 0.16 -5.26 17.96
N LEU A 70 -0.29 -6.40 18.48
CA LEU A 70 -1.34 -6.38 19.50
C LEU A 70 -0.81 -5.50 20.62
N THR A 71 -1.41 -4.34 20.85
CA THR A 71 -1.24 -3.60 22.09
C THR A 71 -1.83 -4.47 23.20
N LEU A 72 -1.06 -5.43 23.69
CA LEU A 72 -1.30 -6.09 24.96
C LEU A 72 -1.19 -4.99 26.01
N SER A 73 -2.32 -4.41 26.39
CA SER A 73 -2.40 -3.69 27.64
C SER A 73 -2.18 -4.73 28.73
N CYS A 74 -0.92 -4.97 29.10
CA CYS A 74 -0.58 -5.65 30.33
C CYS A 74 -1.03 -4.72 31.47
N THR A 75 -2.31 -4.81 31.86
CA THR A 75 -2.72 -4.41 33.20
C THR A 75 -2.17 -5.46 34.16
N CYS A 76 -0.90 -5.29 34.53
CA CYS A 76 -0.44 -5.83 35.81
C CYS A 76 -1.35 -5.22 36.88
N GLN A 77 -2.33 -6.00 37.33
CA GLN A 77 -3.04 -5.71 38.56
C GLN A 77 -2.00 -5.77 39.66
N ASN A 78 -1.50 -4.61 40.08
CA ASN A 78 -0.73 -4.47 41.30
C ASN A 78 -1.64 -4.97 42.44
N LYS A 79 -1.24 -6.10 43.02
CA LYS A 79 -1.74 -6.58 44.31
C LYS A 79 -1.33 -5.63 45.42
#